data_AF-A0A945PER7-F1
#
_entry.id   AF-A0A945PER7-F1
#
_cell.length_a   1.000
_cell.length_b   1.000
_cell.length_c   1.000
_cell.angle_alpha   90.00
_cell.angle_beta   90.00
_cell.angle_gamma   90.00
#
_symmetry.space_group_name_H-M   'P 1'
#
loop_
_entity.id
_entity.type
_entity.pdbx_description
1 polymer ?
#
loop_
_entity_poly.entity_id
_entity_poly.type
_entity_poly.pdbx_seq_one_letter_code
_entity_poly.pdbx_strand_id
1 'polypeptide(L)'
;MAITVIPFNMPEPMEIPAHLVEQLQSMPADAAVSRGMELLMQIEAADIMIYERVDADGHLQLAEAFTKGGTDTALLHALAADGLHGKPLADSSDTLAGQAFGQKSSLLIMGQHDDDGKTSPLPPALLTSLLGDAQTGNVGFLYVLTFEDGDRPLGALTLARKASEGPLNHEQPNLTQGLRLVLAKILAQQ
;
A
#
# COMPACT_ATOMS: atom_id res chain seq x y z
N MET A 1 0.94 -8.55 -21.01
CA MET A 1 1.94 -9.05 -20.05
C MET A 1 1.16 -9.52 -18.84
N ALA A 2 1.40 -10.73 -18.36
CA ALA A 2 0.80 -11.20 -17.11
C ALA A 2 1.12 -10.23 -15.96
N ILE A 3 0.39 -10.32 -14.85
CA ILE A 3 0.74 -9.55 -13.65
C ILE A 3 2.17 -9.88 -13.24
N THR A 4 3.01 -8.85 -13.14
CA THR A 4 4.41 -8.97 -12.74
C THR A 4 4.61 -8.21 -11.43
N VAL A 5 5.33 -8.82 -10.50
CA VAL A 5 5.79 -8.20 -9.25
C VAL A 5 7.25 -7.80 -9.43
N ILE A 6 7.55 -6.52 -9.32
CA ILE A 6 8.86 -5.94 -9.65
C ILE A 6 9.41 -5.24 -8.41
N PRO A 7 10.54 -5.69 -7.82
CA PRO A 7 11.28 -4.90 -6.85
C PRO A 7 11.66 -3.55 -7.44
N PHE A 8 11.40 -2.47 -6.72
CA PHE A 8 11.75 -1.14 -7.19
C PHE A 8 12.25 -0.24 -6.06
N ASN A 9 13.10 0.70 -6.43
CA ASN A 9 13.58 1.73 -5.54
C ASN A 9 12.73 2.97 -5.73
N MET A 10 12.23 3.52 -4.61
CA MET A 10 11.64 4.85 -4.62
C MET A 10 12.72 5.89 -4.96
N PRO A 11 12.36 6.98 -5.65
CA PRO A 11 13.30 8.04 -5.99
C PRO A 11 13.71 8.84 -4.75
N GLU A 12 14.59 9.82 -4.92
CA GLU A 12 14.96 10.71 -3.82
C GLU A 12 13.71 11.39 -3.21
N PRO A 13 13.56 11.39 -1.87
CA PRO A 13 12.41 12.01 -1.23
C PRO A 13 12.38 13.51 -1.47
N MET A 14 11.20 14.04 -1.77
CA MET A 14 10.95 15.47 -1.66
C MET A 14 10.73 15.85 -0.20
N GLU A 15 11.16 17.03 0.20
CA GLU A 15 10.93 17.56 1.54
C GLU A 15 9.43 17.84 1.76
N ILE A 16 8.88 17.27 2.84
CA ILE A 16 7.49 17.53 3.24
C ILE A 16 7.46 18.81 4.07
N PRO A 17 6.54 19.76 3.78
CA PRO A 17 6.44 21.01 4.53
C PRO A 17 6.41 20.79 6.06
N ALA A 18 7.23 21.54 6.80
CA ALA A 18 7.42 21.35 8.24
C ALA A 18 6.11 21.35 9.05
N HIS A 19 5.17 22.25 8.73
CA HIS A 19 3.87 22.31 9.41
C HIS A 19 3.03 21.03 9.22
N LEU A 20 3.17 20.33 8.08
CA LEU A 20 2.50 19.03 7.86
C LEU A 20 3.21 17.93 8.67
N VAL A 21 4.54 17.97 8.74
CA VAL A 21 5.30 17.01 9.57
C VAL A 21 4.93 17.15 11.04
N GLU A 22 4.91 18.38 11.56
CA GLU A 22 4.49 18.69 12.94
C GLU A 22 3.06 18.24 13.21
N GLN A 23 2.15 18.48 12.26
CA GLN A 23 0.77 18.00 12.34
C GLN A 23 0.73 16.48 12.49
N LEU A 24 1.37 15.73 11.58
CA LEU A 24 1.38 14.28 11.58
C LEU A 24 2.00 13.70 12.85
N GLN A 25 3.09 14.31 13.35
CA GLN A 25 3.77 13.88 14.58
C GLN A 25 2.93 14.09 15.84
N SER A 26 1.98 15.02 15.83
CA SER A 26 1.07 15.26 16.95
C SER A 26 -0.07 14.25 17.05
N MET A 27 -0.22 13.36 16.06
CA MET A 27 -1.31 12.39 15.95
C MET A 27 -0.87 10.99 16.44
N PRO A 28 -1.80 10.15 16.91
CA PRO A 28 -1.55 8.71 17.05
C PRO A 28 -1.07 8.13 15.70
N ALA A 29 -0.15 7.16 15.71
CA ALA A 29 0.54 6.78 14.47
C ALA A 29 -0.40 6.27 13.37
N ASP A 30 -1.38 5.42 13.68
CA ASP A 30 -2.35 4.94 12.69
C ASP A 30 -3.19 6.11 12.12
N ALA A 31 -3.54 7.09 12.98
CA ALA A 31 -4.23 8.31 12.53
C ALA A 31 -3.33 9.21 11.68
N ALA A 32 -2.02 9.24 11.95
CA ALA A 32 -1.05 9.92 11.12
C ALA A 32 -0.92 9.26 9.74
N VAL A 33 -0.93 7.92 9.67
CA VAL A 33 -0.95 7.19 8.40
C VAL A 33 -2.23 7.49 7.61
N SER A 34 -3.39 7.42 8.27
CA SER A 34 -4.69 7.78 7.66
C SER A 34 -4.68 9.21 7.10
N ARG A 35 -4.17 10.17 7.88
CA ARG A 35 -3.98 11.55 7.41
C ARG A 35 -2.97 11.66 6.26
N GLY A 36 -1.92 10.84 6.27
CA GLY A 36 -0.98 10.73 5.17
C GLY A 36 -1.64 10.21 3.88
N MET A 37 -2.52 9.21 4.00
CA MET A 37 -3.32 8.70 2.89
C MET A 37 -4.20 9.81 2.30
N GLU A 38 -4.86 10.62 3.14
CA GLU A 38 -5.61 11.79 2.67
C GLU A 38 -4.75 12.78 1.86
N LEU A 39 -3.53 13.08 2.33
CA LEU A 39 -2.60 13.98 1.64
C LEU A 39 -2.15 13.39 0.29
N LEU A 40 -1.88 12.08 0.21
CA LEU A 40 -1.54 11.41 -1.03
C LEU A 40 -2.71 11.37 -2.02
N MET A 41 -3.93 11.23 -1.52
CA MET A 41 -5.14 11.30 -2.34
C MET A 41 -5.31 12.69 -2.99
N GLN A 42 -4.96 13.77 -2.28
CA GLN A 42 -5.05 15.15 -2.79
C GLN A 42 -4.11 15.42 -3.98
N ILE A 43 -2.98 14.72 -4.05
CA ILE A 43 -2.05 14.79 -5.19
C ILE A 43 -2.31 13.71 -6.23
N GLU A 44 -3.42 12.98 -6.11
CA GLU A 44 -3.83 11.90 -7.01
C GLU A 44 -2.78 10.78 -7.14
N ALA A 45 -2.08 10.45 -6.04
CA ALA A 45 -1.10 9.37 -6.04
C ALA A 45 -1.74 7.97 -6.08
N ALA A 46 -3.04 7.84 -5.81
CA ALA A 46 -3.76 6.58 -5.79
C ALA A 46 -5.26 6.77 -6.07
N ASP A 47 -5.92 5.73 -6.58
CA ASP A 47 -7.38 5.59 -6.58
C ASP A 47 -7.85 4.81 -5.33
N ILE A 48 -7.06 3.82 -4.93
CA ILE A 48 -7.27 2.99 -3.74
C ILE A 48 -5.95 2.92 -2.98
N MET A 49 -6.00 3.06 -1.67
CA MET A 49 -4.87 2.82 -0.78
C MET A 49 -5.23 1.78 0.28
N ILE A 50 -4.27 0.92 0.60
CA ILE A 50 -4.42 -0.10 1.64
C ILE A 50 -3.25 0.04 2.60
N TYR A 51 -3.57 0.22 3.87
CA TYR A 51 -2.60 0.24 4.96
C TYR A 51 -2.65 -1.09 5.71
N GLU A 52 -1.51 -1.78 5.67
CA GLU A 52 -1.25 -2.99 6.45
C GLU A 52 -0.20 -2.65 7.51
N ARG A 53 -0.44 -3.05 8.77
CA ARG A 53 0.42 -2.71 9.91
C ARG A 53 0.98 -3.98 10.54
N VAL A 54 2.25 -3.97 10.94
CA VAL A 54 2.79 -5.02 11.80
C VAL A 54 2.57 -4.61 13.25
N ASP A 55 1.86 -5.43 14.01
CA ASP A 55 1.62 -5.17 15.43
C ASP A 55 2.81 -5.55 16.32
N ALA A 56 2.70 -5.31 17.63
CA ALA A 56 3.76 -5.57 18.60
C ALA A 56 4.13 -7.07 18.70
N ASP A 57 3.22 -7.97 18.34
CA ASP A 57 3.46 -9.42 18.32
C ASP A 57 4.07 -9.88 16.99
N GLY A 58 4.29 -8.97 16.04
CA GLY A 58 4.83 -9.26 14.72
C GLY A 58 3.80 -9.82 13.74
N HIS A 59 2.51 -9.70 14.04
CA HIS A 59 1.43 -10.10 13.15
C HIS A 59 1.07 -8.98 12.18
N LEU A 60 0.80 -9.35 10.93
CA LEU A 60 0.33 -8.42 9.92
C LEU A 60 -1.18 -8.20 10.06
N GLN A 61 -1.56 -6.97 10.37
CA GLN A 61 -2.94 -6.53 10.53
C GLN A 61 -3.36 -5.67 9.35
N LEU A 62 -4.60 -5.85 8.90
CA LEU A 62 -5.23 -4.93 7.96
C LEU A 62 -5.79 -3.74 8.74
N ALA A 63 -5.23 -2.55 8.52
CA ALA A 63 -5.57 -1.37 9.32
C ALA A 63 -6.60 -0.48 8.62
N GLU A 64 -6.38 -0.16 7.34
CA GLU A 64 -7.27 0.74 6.61
C GLU A 64 -7.30 0.47 5.11
N ALA A 65 -8.46 0.70 4.48
CA ALA A 65 -8.61 0.83 3.04
C ALA A 65 -9.23 2.21 2.76
N PHE A 66 -8.68 2.97 1.82
CA PHE A 66 -9.02 4.38 1.60
C PHE A 66 -9.15 4.68 0.11
N THR A 67 -10.16 5.48 -0.26
CA THR A 67 -10.42 5.90 -1.64
C THR A 67 -10.68 7.40 -1.70
N LYS A 68 -10.99 7.94 -2.89
CA LYS A 68 -11.44 9.34 -3.05
C LYS A 68 -12.65 9.69 -2.16
N GLY A 69 -13.46 8.70 -1.79
CA GLY A 69 -14.62 8.86 -0.90
C GLY A 69 -14.30 8.82 0.61
N GLY A 70 -13.02 8.67 0.99
CA GLY A 70 -12.60 8.41 2.36
C GLY A 70 -12.37 6.92 2.63
N THR A 71 -12.45 6.52 3.89
CA THR A 71 -12.32 5.12 4.32
C THR A 71 -13.36 4.22 3.64
N ASP A 72 -12.90 3.19 2.94
CA ASP A 72 -13.72 2.20 2.26
C ASP A 72 -13.89 0.95 3.13
N THR A 73 -14.94 0.97 3.95
CA THR A 73 -15.27 -0.14 4.86
C THR A 73 -15.67 -1.42 4.13
N ALA A 74 -16.22 -1.32 2.92
CA ALA A 74 -16.63 -2.49 2.14
C ALA A 74 -15.40 -3.24 1.62
N LEU A 75 -14.43 -2.50 1.06
CA LEU A 75 -13.16 -3.08 0.64
C LEU A 75 -12.38 -3.63 1.84
N LEU A 76 -12.34 -2.91 2.96
CA LEU A 76 -11.67 -3.37 4.18
C LEU A 76 -12.24 -4.71 4.66
N HIS A 77 -13.57 -4.84 4.71
CA HIS A 77 -14.23 -6.10 5.08
C HIS A 77 -13.96 -7.22 4.07
N ALA A 78 -13.94 -6.92 2.77
CA ALA A 78 -13.65 -7.91 1.74
C ALA A 78 -12.21 -8.44 1.85
N LEU A 79 -11.23 -7.54 2.04
CA LEU A 79 -9.83 -7.91 2.26
C LEU A 79 -9.64 -8.73 3.55
N ALA A 80 -10.35 -8.40 4.63
CA ALA A 80 -10.32 -9.20 5.85
C ALA A 80 -10.92 -10.60 5.65
N ALA A 81 -11.96 -10.72 4.82
CA ALA A 81 -12.62 -11.99 4.51
C ALA A 81 -11.74 -12.96 3.68
N ASP A 82 -10.71 -12.45 2.99
CA ASP A 82 -9.71 -13.30 2.33
C ASP A 82 -8.91 -14.17 3.34
N GLY A 83 -8.92 -13.81 4.64
CA GLY A 83 -8.28 -14.60 5.70
C GLY A 83 -6.75 -14.60 5.63
N LEU A 84 -6.16 -13.58 5.02
CA LEU A 84 -4.72 -13.43 4.82
C LEU A 84 -4.03 -12.65 5.96
N HIS A 85 -4.78 -11.84 6.71
CA HIS A 85 -4.28 -11.02 7.82
C HIS A 85 -4.50 -11.68 9.19
N GLY A 86 -3.90 -11.10 10.24
CA GLY A 86 -3.94 -11.60 11.62
C GLY A 86 -2.97 -12.76 11.88
N LYS A 87 -1.98 -12.94 10.99
CA LYS A 87 -0.96 -13.99 11.03
C LYS A 87 0.44 -13.39 11.16
N PRO A 88 1.46 -14.16 11.58
CA PRO A 88 2.85 -13.72 11.54
C PRO A 88 3.25 -13.21 10.17
N LEU A 89 4.00 -12.10 10.12
CA LEU A 89 4.45 -11.52 8.86
C LEU A 89 5.21 -12.55 7.99
N ALA A 90 6.00 -13.43 8.63
CA ALA A 90 6.74 -14.50 7.96
C ALA A 90 5.84 -15.50 7.21
N ASP A 91 4.58 -15.64 7.64
CA ASP A 91 3.58 -16.55 7.06
C ASP A 91 2.60 -15.82 6.12
N SER A 92 2.82 -14.53 5.87
CA SER A 92 1.89 -13.66 5.15
C SER A 92 2.31 -13.42 3.69
N SER A 93 3.01 -14.37 3.05
CA SER A 93 3.53 -14.22 1.69
C SER A 93 2.47 -13.99 0.61
N ASP A 94 1.20 -14.25 0.92
CA ASP A 94 0.06 -14.04 0.02
C ASP A 94 -0.51 -12.61 0.12
N THR A 95 -0.08 -11.80 1.10
CA THR A 95 -0.42 -10.37 1.17
C THR A 95 0.58 -9.52 0.41
N LEU A 96 0.20 -8.28 0.08
CA LEU A 96 1.10 -7.35 -0.60
C LEU A 96 2.27 -6.95 0.29
N ALA A 97 2.01 -6.59 1.54
CA ALA A 97 3.06 -6.32 2.52
C ALA A 97 4.02 -7.53 2.69
N GLY A 98 3.49 -8.74 2.85
CA GLY A 98 4.33 -9.94 3.03
C GLY A 98 5.20 -10.24 1.82
N GLN A 99 4.71 -10.04 0.60
CA GLN A 99 5.53 -10.12 -0.61
C GLN A 99 6.67 -9.09 -0.61
N ALA A 100 6.39 -7.84 -0.23
CA ALA A 100 7.37 -6.76 -0.21
C ALA A 100 8.48 -7.03 0.82
N PHE A 101 8.10 -7.40 2.04
CA PHE A 101 9.05 -7.76 3.10
C PHE A 101 9.85 -9.03 2.77
N GLY A 102 9.21 -10.04 2.17
CA GLY A 102 9.90 -11.25 1.71
C GLY A 102 10.99 -10.96 0.67
N GLN A 103 10.78 -9.93 -0.16
CA GLN A 103 11.75 -9.47 -1.16
C GLN A 103 12.70 -8.37 -0.65
N LYS A 104 12.51 -7.90 0.60
CA LYS A 104 13.27 -6.79 1.20
C LYS A 104 13.27 -5.54 0.31
N SER A 105 12.13 -5.24 -0.30
CA SER A 105 12.00 -4.17 -1.28
C SER A 105 10.56 -3.68 -1.37
N SER A 106 10.39 -2.38 -1.64
CA SER A 106 9.13 -1.89 -2.17
C SER A 106 8.84 -2.53 -3.53
N LEU A 107 7.57 -2.73 -3.87
CA LEU A 107 7.17 -3.45 -5.08
C LEU A 107 6.35 -2.55 -6.02
N LEU A 108 6.63 -2.65 -7.31
CA LEU A 108 5.73 -2.21 -8.37
C LEU A 108 5.05 -3.45 -8.94
N ILE A 109 3.73 -3.51 -8.86
CA ILE A 109 2.93 -4.58 -9.43
C ILE A 109 2.07 -3.99 -10.56
N MET A 110 2.17 -4.60 -11.74
CA MET A 110 1.42 -4.16 -12.91
C MET A 110 1.27 -5.31 -13.91
N GLY A 111 0.29 -5.19 -14.81
CA GLY A 111 0.08 -6.16 -15.88
C GLY A 111 -1.38 -6.51 -16.08
N GLN A 112 -1.62 -7.62 -16.77
CA GLN A 112 -2.94 -8.12 -17.11
C GLN A 112 -3.23 -9.37 -16.30
N HIS A 113 -4.42 -9.42 -15.70
CA HIS A 113 -5.01 -10.67 -15.24
C HIS A 113 -5.76 -11.34 -16.39
N ASP A 114 -5.48 -12.61 -16.63
CA ASP A 114 -6.16 -13.46 -17.61
C ASP A 114 -6.84 -14.65 -16.91
N ASP A 115 -7.85 -15.23 -17.57
CA ASP A 115 -8.60 -16.41 -17.09
C ASP A 115 -7.83 -17.73 -17.30
N ASP A 116 -6.52 -17.69 -17.61
CA ASP A 116 -5.70 -18.84 -17.99
C ASP A 116 -5.39 -19.81 -16.82
N GLY A 117 -6.19 -19.78 -15.74
CA GLY A 117 -6.04 -20.64 -14.57
C GLY A 117 -4.77 -20.38 -13.74
N LYS A 118 -4.09 -19.25 -13.97
CA LYS A 118 -2.93 -18.83 -13.19
C LYS A 118 -3.38 -18.11 -11.93
N THR A 119 -2.82 -18.51 -10.79
CA THR A 119 -3.04 -17.81 -9.53
C THR A 119 -2.50 -16.39 -9.63
N SER A 120 -3.35 -15.41 -9.35
CA SER A 120 -2.96 -14.00 -9.27
C SER A 120 -2.05 -13.78 -8.07
N PRO A 121 -0.99 -12.96 -8.17
CA PRO A 121 -0.19 -12.55 -7.02
C PRO A 121 -0.90 -11.49 -6.15
N LEU A 122 -2.09 -11.03 -6.54
CA LEU A 122 -2.88 -10.07 -5.77
C LEU A 122 -3.88 -10.79 -4.86
N PRO A 123 -4.17 -10.24 -3.67
CA PRO A 123 -5.27 -10.70 -2.83
C PRO A 123 -6.60 -10.76 -3.61
N PRO A 124 -7.42 -11.82 -3.46
CA PRO A 124 -8.65 -11.99 -4.23
C PRO A 124 -9.61 -10.80 -4.15
N ALA A 125 -9.82 -10.23 -2.97
CA ALA A 125 -10.70 -9.08 -2.80
C ALA A 125 -10.14 -7.82 -3.50
N LEU A 126 -8.81 -7.61 -3.45
CA LEU A 126 -8.18 -6.50 -4.15
C LEU A 126 -8.31 -6.66 -5.67
N LEU A 127 -8.07 -7.87 -6.19
CA LEU A 127 -8.20 -8.16 -7.61
C LEU A 127 -9.63 -7.87 -8.10
N THR A 128 -10.63 -8.33 -7.35
CA THR A 128 -12.04 -8.04 -7.63
C THR A 128 -12.32 -6.54 -7.60
N SER A 129 -11.78 -5.81 -6.62
CA SER A 129 -11.95 -4.36 -6.52
C SER A 129 -11.32 -3.60 -7.69
N LEU A 130 -10.24 -4.10 -8.27
CA LEU A 130 -9.53 -3.45 -9.37
C LEU A 130 -10.17 -3.73 -10.73
N LEU A 131 -10.65 -4.95 -10.95
CA LEU A 131 -11.18 -5.40 -12.24
C LEU A 131 -12.72 -5.35 -12.33
N GLY A 132 -13.40 -5.22 -11.18
CA GLY A 132 -14.86 -5.25 -11.10
C GLY A 132 -15.45 -6.52 -11.70
N ASP A 133 -16.57 -6.38 -12.41
CA ASP A 133 -17.29 -7.52 -13.00
C ASP A 133 -16.54 -8.20 -14.16
N ALA A 134 -15.56 -7.51 -14.75
CA ALA A 134 -14.81 -8.06 -15.88
C ALA A 134 -13.91 -9.22 -15.47
N GLN A 135 -13.45 -9.25 -14.20
CA GLN A 135 -12.56 -10.25 -13.60
C GLN A 135 -11.25 -10.54 -14.36
N THR A 136 -11.02 -9.83 -15.47
CA THR A 136 -9.86 -9.91 -16.35
C THR A 136 -9.49 -8.50 -16.79
N GLY A 137 -8.24 -8.32 -17.22
CA GLY A 137 -7.75 -7.06 -17.76
C GLY A 137 -6.64 -6.43 -16.92
N ASN A 138 -6.43 -5.14 -17.15
CA ASN A 138 -5.29 -4.42 -16.57
C ASN A 138 -5.56 -4.08 -15.10
N VAL A 139 -4.72 -4.56 -14.19
CA VAL A 139 -4.82 -4.24 -12.75
C VAL A 139 -4.32 -2.82 -12.43
N GLY A 140 -3.72 -2.14 -13.42
CA GLY A 140 -3.16 -0.81 -13.27
C GLY A 140 -1.73 -0.85 -12.74
N PHE A 141 -1.42 0.09 -11.85
CA PHE A 141 -0.11 0.26 -11.23
C PHE A 141 -0.29 0.25 -9.71
N LEU A 142 0.23 -0.78 -9.05
CA LEU A 142 0.23 -0.88 -7.60
C LEU A 142 1.64 -0.67 -7.08
N TYR A 143 1.80 0.25 -6.14
CA TYR A 143 3.07 0.53 -5.46
C TYR A 143 2.93 0.07 -4.00
N VAL A 144 3.61 -1.00 -3.63
CA VAL A 144 3.67 -1.50 -2.25
C VAL A 144 4.88 -0.87 -1.57
N LEU A 145 4.64 0.01 -0.62
CA LEU A 145 5.67 0.81 0.04
C LEU A 145 5.86 0.33 1.48
N THR A 146 7.01 -0.29 1.79
CA THR A 146 7.28 -0.79 3.14
C THR A 146 7.53 0.34 4.14
N PHE A 147 7.08 0.20 5.37
CA PHE A 147 7.48 1.00 6.51
C PHE A 147 8.45 0.17 7.36
N GLU A 148 9.65 0.69 7.57
CA GLU A 148 10.76 -0.03 8.21
C GLU A 148 11.53 0.91 9.14
N ASP A 149 12.00 0.36 10.26
CA ASP A 149 12.96 0.99 11.16
C ASP A 149 14.21 0.11 11.27
N GLY A 150 15.21 0.36 10.43
CA GLY A 150 16.28 -0.59 10.19
C GLY A 150 15.73 -1.89 9.61
N ASP A 151 15.98 -3.01 10.29
CA ASP A 151 15.46 -4.33 9.91
C ASP A 151 14.08 -4.63 10.54
N ARG A 152 13.51 -3.72 11.35
CA ARG A 152 12.20 -3.91 11.98
C ARG A 152 11.08 -3.56 10.99
N PRO A 153 10.24 -4.51 10.56
CA PRO A 153 9.08 -4.22 9.72
C PRO A 153 7.97 -3.55 10.55
N LEU A 154 7.40 -2.46 10.05
CA LEU A 154 6.33 -1.69 10.71
C LEU A 154 4.99 -1.82 9.98
N GLY A 155 5.01 -2.18 8.70
CA GLY A 155 3.82 -2.28 7.85
C GLY A 155 4.11 -1.94 6.40
N ALA A 156 3.07 -1.80 5.59
CA ALA A 156 3.19 -1.29 4.23
C ALA A 156 1.99 -0.44 3.86
N LEU A 157 2.21 0.52 2.96
CA LEU A 157 1.17 1.28 2.29
C LEU A 157 1.15 0.88 0.81
N THR A 158 0.06 0.28 0.37
CA THR A 158 -0.18 0.00 -1.05
C THR A 158 -0.92 1.18 -1.67
N LEU A 159 -0.39 1.73 -2.76
CA LEU A 159 -1.06 2.71 -3.62
C LEU A 159 -1.47 2.04 -4.93
N ALA A 160 -2.75 1.93 -5.22
CA ALA A 160 -3.24 1.38 -6.48
C ALA A 160 -3.81 2.50 -7.37
N ARG A 161 -3.29 2.60 -8.60
CA ARG A 161 -3.76 3.49 -9.66
C ARG A 161 -4.33 2.69 -10.81
N LYS A 162 -5.49 3.10 -11.31
CA LYS A 162 -6.11 2.49 -12.49
C LYS A 162 -5.21 2.69 -13.71
N ALA A 163 -5.30 1.74 -14.66
CA ALA A 163 -4.54 1.81 -15.90
C ALA A 163 -4.81 3.10 -16.72
N SER A 164 -6.02 3.65 -16.63
CA SER A 164 -6.41 4.90 -17.31
C SER A 164 -5.68 6.14 -16.79
N GLU A 165 -5.27 6.13 -15.51
CA GLU A 165 -4.60 7.26 -14.86
C GLU A 165 -3.09 7.26 -15.10
N GLY A 166 -2.54 6.10 -15.50
CA GLY A 166 -1.11 5.90 -15.65
C GLY A 166 -0.35 5.72 -14.33
N PRO A 167 0.98 5.53 -14.41
CA PRO A 167 1.85 5.42 -13.23
C PRO A 167 2.00 6.77 -12.52
N LEU A 168 2.53 6.75 -11.30
CA LEU A 168 2.97 7.97 -10.59
C LEU A 168 3.83 8.86 -11.51
N ASN A 169 3.50 10.15 -11.57
CA ASN A 169 4.07 11.10 -12.51
C ASN A 169 4.60 12.36 -11.81
N HIS A 170 5.36 13.17 -12.54
CA HIS A 170 5.93 14.43 -12.05
C HIS A 170 6.62 14.27 -10.68
N GLU A 171 6.13 14.99 -9.67
CA GLU A 171 6.67 15.00 -8.32
C GLU A 171 5.99 13.98 -7.39
N GLN A 172 4.94 13.28 -7.85
CA GLN A 172 4.18 12.33 -7.03
C GLN A 172 5.07 11.23 -6.43
N PRO A 173 6.01 10.59 -7.17
CA PRO A 173 6.91 9.60 -6.59
C PRO A 173 7.77 10.17 -5.44
N ASN A 174 8.33 11.37 -5.62
CA ASN A 174 9.22 12.00 -4.65
C ASN A 174 8.45 12.46 -3.40
N LEU A 175 7.26 13.05 -3.57
CA LEU A 175 6.36 13.42 -2.47
C LEU A 175 5.88 12.19 -1.71
N THR A 176 5.52 11.12 -2.42
CA THR A 176 5.13 9.84 -1.82
C THR A 176 6.26 9.28 -0.98
N GLN A 177 7.49 9.28 -1.49
CA GLN A 177 8.64 8.82 -0.73
C GLN A 177 8.92 9.71 0.49
N GLY A 178 8.86 11.03 0.34
CA GLY A 178 9.04 11.98 1.44
C GLY A 178 8.05 11.72 2.57
N LEU A 179 6.77 11.58 2.24
CA LEU A 179 5.73 11.31 3.22
C LEU A 179 5.87 9.92 3.83
N ARG A 180 6.16 8.90 3.03
CA ARG A 180 6.42 7.53 3.52
C ARG A 180 7.50 7.52 4.60
N LEU A 181 8.61 8.24 4.38
CA LEU A 181 9.69 8.33 5.37
C LEU A 181 9.29 9.05 6.65
N VAL A 182 8.45 10.09 6.56
CA VAL A 182 7.88 10.77 7.73
C VAL A 182 6.98 9.80 8.52
N LEU A 183 6.09 9.09 7.85
CA LEU A 183 5.18 8.12 8.48
C LEU A 183 5.94 6.94 9.09
N ALA A 184 6.96 6.41 8.42
CA ALA A 184 7.82 5.35 8.97
C ALA A 184 8.47 5.78 10.30
N LYS A 185 8.97 7.02 10.37
CA LYS A 185 9.54 7.57 11.61
C LYS A 185 8.51 7.71 12.74
N ILE A 186 7.26 8.04 12.41
CA ILE A 186 6.18 8.13 13.40
C ILE A 186 5.80 6.73 13.90
N LEU A 187 5.67 5.76 13.00
CA LEU A 187 5.39 4.36 13.33
C LEU A 187 6.50 3.73 14.18
N ALA A 188 7.76 4.10 13.94
CA ALA A 188 8.90 3.59 14.70
C ALA A 188 8.92 4.02 16.18
N GLN A 189 8.17 5.06 16.54
CA GLN A 189 8.11 5.57 17.92
C GLN A 189 7.14 4.78 18.82
N GLN A 190 6.44 3.79 18.26
CA GLN A 190 5.56 2.89 18.99
C GLN A 190 6.32 1.72 19.63
#